data_AF-A0A2V0PE38-F1
#
_entry.id   AF-A0A2V0PE38-F1
#
_cell.length_a   1.000
_cell.length_b   1.000
_cell.length_c   1.000
_cell.angle_alpha   90.00
_cell.angle_beta   90.00
_cell.angle_gamma   90.00
#
_symmetry.space_group_name_H-M   'P 1'
#
loop_
_entity.id
_entity.type
_entity.pdbx_description
1 polymer ?
#
loop_
_entity_poly.entity_id
_entity_poly.type
_entity_poly.pdbx_seq_one_letter_code
_entity_poly.pdbx_strand_id
1 'polypeptide(L)'
;MPKRRLQHIIVELQQELDGKYRQLEAELTSNREARIHHALVASLCAINYVLSDLLGVGGAPRSRIGACESDAELDARIGELISLLSQAAAARSAASGGGGGGGGGAEPHTSDNGSAGAAASGPSATEASGGTCSTPAPDNTPEASGEPPVGTLGVPTSTFLASVRAAYDNLDMGKDEFVAYWRDTIHKAAVLAHQQDWDAGAREELNGVRAATDASGGTCSTPAPDNTPEASGEPPVGTLGVPTSTFLASVRAAYDNLDMGKDEFVAYWRDTIHKAAVLAHQQDWDAGAREELNGLLHDLSSRSVGLCLRKLWFFSLFNYNLETRAPEEAPKPIWARIAASMQLTPEQDFVFEVITRWWKTQEESLQSRRRALAEASTAAPDDVELQDEVAAELGKVLTLYKVSLMPFMVLLSCALLRPAQLAAFYVQSWPWMPVLTPILEALEERRANDRGVTGTAGAAATAGATAGAAPS
;
A
#
# COMPACT_ATOMS: atom_id res chain seq x y z
N MET A 1 -58.99 3.54 7.13
CA MET A 1 -57.83 2.62 7.08
C MET A 1 -56.51 3.16 6.47
N PRO A 2 -56.38 4.36 5.84
CA PRO A 2 -55.20 4.65 5.01
C PRO A 2 -53.84 4.71 5.76
N LYS A 3 -53.84 5.12 7.04
CA LYS A 3 -52.59 5.33 7.82
C LYS A 3 -51.65 4.10 7.85
N ARG A 4 -52.19 2.88 7.97
CA ARG A 4 -51.38 1.64 7.98
C ARG A 4 -50.67 1.38 6.64
N ARG A 5 -51.33 1.66 5.51
CA ARG A 5 -50.73 1.49 4.17
C ARG A 5 -49.60 2.49 3.94
N LEU A 6 -49.76 3.74 4.38
CA LEU A 6 -48.71 4.75 4.32
C LEU A 6 -47.50 4.36 5.19
N GLN A 7 -47.73 3.84 6.40
CA GLN A 7 -46.66 3.36 7.27
C GLN A 7 -45.87 2.18 6.67
N HIS A 8 -46.55 1.24 5.98
CA HIS A 8 -45.87 0.17 5.24
C HIS A 8 -44.93 0.73 4.17
N ILE A 9 -45.46 1.61 3.30
CA ILE A 9 -44.69 2.21 2.20
C ILE A 9 -43.49 3.01 2.71
N ILE A 10 -43.62 3.71 3.85
CA ILE A 10 -42.49 4.41 4.48
C ILE A 10 -41.40 3.43 4.93
N VAL A 11 -41.77 2.32 5.59
CA VAL A 11 -40.79 1.30 6.04
C VAL A 11 -40.14 0.58 4.85
N GLU A 12 -40.91 0.31 3.80
CA GLU A 12 -40.47 -0.32 2.56
C GLU A 12 -39.46 0.57 1.81
N LEU A 13 -39.76 1.87 1.66
CA LEU A 13 -38.84 2.85 1.07
C LEU A 13 -37.60 3.10 1.95
N GLN A 14 -37.74 3.08 3.28
CA GLN A 14 -36.61 3.15 4.21
C GLN A 14 -35.67 1.96 4.00
N GLN A 15 -36.21 0.74 3.94
CA GLN A 15 -35.43 -0.49 3.71
C GLN A 15 -34.76 -0.54 2.33
N GLU A 16 -35.43 -0.06 1.28
CA GLU A 16 -34.79 0.09 -0.03
C GLU A 16 -33.66 1.11 0.01
N LEU A 17 -33.90 2.29 0.60
CA LEU A 17 -32.90 3.35 0.73
C LEU A 17 -31.67 2.89 1.53
N ASP A 18 -31.87 2.24 2.67
CA ASP A 18 -30.80 1.64 3.49
C ASP A 18 -30.09 0.49 2.73
N GLY A 19 -30.76 -0.18 1.80
CA GLY A 19 -30.16 -1.12 0.85
C GLY A 19 -29.29 -0.44 -0.20
N LYS A 20 -29.78 0.64 -0.82
CA LYS A 20 -29.05 1.43 -1.83
C LYS A 20 -27.83 2.13 -1.24
N TYR A 21 -27.89 2.63 0.01
CA TYR A 21 -26.73 3.20 0.68
C TYR A 21 -25.63 2.16 0.90
N ARG A 22 -25.96 0.97 1.41
CA ARG A 22 -24.98 -0.13 1.57
C ARG A 22 -24.41 -0.62 0.23
N GLN A 23 -25.23 -0.66 -0.83
CA GLN A 23 -24.74 -0.94 -2.19
C GLN A 23 -23.75 0.12 -2.66
N LEU A 24 -24.07 1.41 -2.48
CA LEU A 24 -23.22 2.53 -2.90
C LEU A 24 -21.90 2.56 -2.12
N GLU A 25 -21.92 2.27 -0.81
CA GLU A 25 -20.73 2.18 0.04
C GLU A 25 -19.80 1.03 -0.41
N ALA A 26 -20.37 -0.12 -0.81
CA ALA A 26 -19.63 -1.22 -1.39
C ALA A 26 -19.07 -0.89 -2.79
N GLU A 27 -19.86 -0.24 -3.67
CA GLU A 27 -19.40 0.22 -5.00
C GLU A 27 -18.26 1.25 -4.87
N LEU A 28 -18.34 2.20 -3.92
CA LEU A 28 -17.29 3.18 -3.63
C LEU A 28 -16.01 2.55 -3.06
N THR A 29 -16.15 1.57 -2.15
CA THR A 29 -15.00 0.84 -1.59
C THR A 29 -14.28 0.04 -2.68
N SER A 30 -15.03 -0.69 -3.49
CA SER A 30 -14.51 -1.45 -4.64
C SER A 30 -13.82 -0.55 -5.67
N ASN A 31 -14.41 0.62 -6.00
CA ASN A 31 -13.80 1.59 -6.91
C ASN A 31 -12.47 2.14 -6.36
N ARG A 32 -12.39 2.46 -5.07
CA ARG A 32 -11.14 2.88 -4.43
C ARG A 32 -10.07 1.79 -4.52
N GLU A 33 -10.40 0.55 -4.19
CA GLU A 33 -9.44 -0.55 -4.21
C GLU A 33 -8.92 -0.82 -5.64
N ALA A 34 -9.76 -0.68 -6.66
CA ALA A 34 -9.36 -0.70 -8.07
C ALA A 34 -8.43 0.48 -8.44
N ARG A 35 -8.69 1.70 -7.95
CA ARG A 35 -7.81 2.87 -8.18
C ARG A 35 -6.43 2.69 -7.53
N ILE A 36 -6.38 2.18 -6.29
CA ILE A 36 -5.12 1.89 -5.60
C ILE A 36 -4.33 0.82 -6.37
N HIS A 37 -4.99 -0.25 -6.81
CA HIS A 37 -4.38 -1.29 -7.64
C HIS A 37 -3.80 -0.72 -8.94
N HIS A 38 -4.54 0.14 -9.63
CA HIS A 38 -4.08 0.79 -10.87
C HIS A 38 -2.86 1.68 -10.63
N ALA A 39 -2.90 2.57 -9.64
CA ALA A 39 -1.79 3.47 -9.30
C ALA A 39 -0.53 2.71 -8.86
N LEU A 40 -0.69 1.62 -8.11
CA LEU A 40 0.41 0.74 -7.71
C LEU A 40 1.06 0.05 -8.91
N VAL A 41 0.26 -0.52 -9.83
CA VAL A 41 0.80 -1.16 -11.05
C VAL A 41 1.47 -0.13 -11.95
N ALA A 42 0.87 1.06 -12.13
CA ALA A 42 1.48 2.15 -12.89
C ALA A 42 2.82 2.63 -12.29
N SER A 43 2.93 2.67 -10.95
CA SER A 43 4.16 3.02 -10.24
C SER A 43 5.22 1.91 -10.36
N LEU A 44 4.84 0.64 -10.19
CA LEU A 44 5.73 -0.51 -10.40
C LEU A 44 6.29 -0.52 -11.83
N CYS A 45 5.45 -0.29 -12.85
CA CYS A 45 5.86 -0.20 -14.25
C CYS A 45 6.80 0.99 -14.51
N ALA A 46 6.53 2.16 -13.91
CA ALA A 46 7.37 3.34 -14.08
C ALA A 46 8.77 3.15 -13.47
N ILE A 47 8.86 2.59 -12.25
CA ILE A 47 10.15 2.29 -11.60
C ILE A 47 10.88 1.16 -12.36
N ASN A 48 10.17 0.11 -12.79
CA ASN A 48 10.71 -0.97 -13.62
C ASN A 48 11.33 -0.42 -14.93
N TYR A 49 10.67 0.54 -15.58
CA TYR A 49 11.19 1.20 -16.78
C TYR A 49 12.52 1.93 -16.52
N VAL A 50 12.59 2.77 -15.46
CA VAL A 50 13.83 3.48 -15.09
C VAL A 50 14.97 2.52 -14.71
N LEU A 51 14.67 1.43 -14.01
CA LEU A 51 15.66 0.42 -13.66
C LEU A 51 16.10 -0.43 -14.87
N SER A 52 15.24 -0.60 -15.88
CA SER A 52 15.58 -1.28 -17.14
C SER A 52 16.47 -0.43 -18.06
N ASP A 53 16.29 0.89 -18.05
CA ASP A 53 17.16 1.87 -18.70
C ASP A 53 18.56 1.86 -18.06
N LEU A 54 18.62 1.91 -16.71
CA LEU A 54 19.86 1.83 -15.93
C LEU A 54 20.67 0.53 -16.15
N LEU A 55 19.99 -0.60 -16.37
CA LEU A 55 20.64 -1.87 -16.73
C LEU A 55 20.99 -2.00 -18.23
N GLY A 56 20.60 -1.04 -19.08
CA GLY A 56 20.82 -1.12 -20.52
C GLY A 56 20.02 -2.20 -21.26
N VAL A 57 18.96 -2.73 -20.62
CA VAL A 57 18.13 -3.85 -21.14
C VAL A 57 17.06 -3.34 -22.12
N GLY A 58 16.76 -2.03 -22.09
CA GLY A 58 15.74 -1.38 -22.91
C GLY A 58 16.15 -1.10 -24.35
N GLY A 59 16.18 -2.12 -25.21
CA GLY A 59 16.23 -1.94 -26.68
C GLY A 59 14.89 -1.50 -27.32
N ALA A 60 13.83 -1.40 -26.52
CA ALA A 60 12.49 -1.02 -27.00
C ALA A 60 12.32 0.51 -27.02
N PRO A 61 11.63 1.09 -28.04
CA PRO A 61 11.43 2.52 -28.14
C PRO A 61 10.60 3.08 -26.97
N ARG A 62 10.88 4.33 -26.57
CA ARG A 62 10.21 5.04 -25.45
C ARG A 62 8.69 5.15 -25.59
N SER A 63 8.13 4.91 -26.78
CA SER A 63 6.71 5.03 -27.10
C SER A 63 5.79 3.94 -26.52
N ARG A 64 6.19 3.23 -25.45
CA ARG A 64 5.32 2.25 -24.77
C ARG A 64 4.49 2.93 -23.69
N ILE A 65 3.20 2.57 -23.64
CA ILE A 65 2.21 3.15 -22.74
C ILE A 65 2.68 3.03 -21.29
N GLY A 66 2.78 4.17 -20.60
CA GLY A 66 3.11 4.21 -19.17
C GLY A 66 4.60 4.31 -18.82
N ALA A 67 5.52 4.43 -19.78
CA ALA A 67 6.84 4.98 -19.47
C ALA A 67 6.69 6.41 -18.91
N CYS A 68 7.54 6.82 -17.96
CA CYS A 68 7.61 8.21 -17.53
C CYS A 68 8.61 8.97 -18.41
N GLU A 69 8.24 10.16 -18.87
CA GLU A 69 9.10 10.99 -19.72
C GLU A 69 10.11 11.82 -18.90
N SER A 70 9.89 11.96 -17.59
CA SER A 70 10.77 12.68 -16.66
C SER A 70 10.71 12.14 -15.23
N ASP A 71 11.75 12.43 -14.43
CA ASP A 71 11.80 12.11 -12.99
C ASP A 71 10.66 12.78 -12.20
N ALA A 72 10.25 13.99 -12.60
CA ALA A 72 9.14 14.71 -11.99
C ALA A 72 7.80 13.99 -12.21
N GLU A 73 7.61 13.32 -13.35
CA GLU A 73 6.43 12.50 -13.61
C GLU A 73 6.41 11.22 -12.76
N LEU A 74 7.59 10.62 -12.52
CA LEU A 74 7.73 9.47 -11.63
C LEU A 74 7.40 9.84 -10.18
N ASP A 75 7.98 10.93 -9.66
CA ASP A 75 7.66 11.45 -8.32
C ASP A 75 6.18 11.83 -8.22
N ALA A 76 5.57 12.39 -9.26
CA ALA A 76 4.13 12.70 -9.28
C ALA A 76 3.24 11.44 -9.22
N ARG A 77 3.56 10.37 -9.97
CA ARG A 77 2.81 9.10 -9.91
C ARG A 77 2.93 8.41 -8.55
N ILE A 78 4.13 8.42 -7.96
CA ILE A 78 4.34 7.85 -6.61
C ILE A 78 3.65 8.73 -5.55
N GLY A 79 3.61 10.04 -5.75
CA GLY A 79 2.78 10.97 -4.99
C GLY A 79 1.29 10.68 -5.07
N GLU A 80 0.75 10.38 -6.27
CA GLU A 80 -0.65 9.95 -6.42
C GLU A 80 -0.91 8.66 -5.63
N LEU A 81 -0.02 7.66 -5.74
CA LEU A 81 -0.12 6.42 -4.97
C LEU A 81 -0.15 6.70 -3.46
N ILE A 82 0.82 7.45 -2.93
CA ILE A 82 0.88 7.82 -1.50
C ILE A 82 -0.41 8.54 -1.08
N SER A 83 -0.90 9.48 -1.88
CA SER A 83 -2.15 10.20 -1.62
C SER A 83 -3.38 9.28 -1.59
N LEU A 84 -3.52 8.37 -2.56
CA LEU A 84 -4.62 7.40 -2.61
C LEU A 84 -4.62 6.47 -1.39
N LEU A 85 -3.43 6.06 -0.91
CA LEU A 85 -3.27 5.26 0.30
C LEU A 85 -3.62 6.05 1.57
N SER A 86 -3.15 7.29 1.71
CA SER A 86 -3.49 8.15 2.85
C SER A 86 -5.00 8.43 2.93
N GLN A 87 -5.65 8.68 1.79
CA GLN A 87 -7.10 8.85 1.71
C GLN A 87 -7.86 7.56 2.07
N ALA A 88 -7.32 6.38 1.77
CA ALA A 88 -7.91 5.10 2.12
C ALA A 88 -7.92 4.87 3.64
N ALA A 89 -6.82 5.22 4.32
CA ALA A 89 -6.70 5.11 5.78
C ALA A 89 -7.70 6.00 6.51
N ALA A 90 -7.84 7.25 6.04
CA ALA A 90 -8.81 8.20 6.59
C ALA A 90 -10.26 7.68 6.50
N ALA A 91 -10.64 7.10 5.35
CA ALA A 91 -12.00 6.59 5.15
C ALA A 91 -12.30 5.30 5.95
N ARG A 92 -11.36 4.34 5.99
CA ARG A 92 -11.52 3.13 6.83
C ARG A 92 -11.60 3.49 8.32
N SER A 93 -10.79 4.46 8.75
CA SER A 93 -10.85 5.00 10.11
C SER A 93 -12.21 5.63 10.42
N ALA A 94 -12.73 6.48 9.53
CA ALA A 94 -14.06 7.10 9.67
C ALA A 94 -15.20 6.06 9.76
N ALA A 95 -15.18 5.02 8.92
CA ALA A 95 -16.16 3.94 8.96
C ALA A 95 -16.13 3.17 10.30
N SER A 96 -14.94 2.90 10.85
CA SER A 96 -14.78 2.19 12.13
C SER A 96 -15.22 3.00 13.35
N GLY A 97 -15.08 4.34 13.32
CA GLY A 97 -15.35 5.20 14.47
C GLY A 97 -16.84 5.43 14.79
N GLY A 98 -17.73 5.20 13.82
CA GLY A 98 -19.16 5.55 13.94
C GLY A 98 -19.98 4.73 14.96
N GLY A 99 -19.49 3.55 15.37
CA GLY A 99 -20.28 2.59 16.16
C GLY A 99 -20.38 2.86 17.68
N GLY A 100 -19.56 3.76 18.24
CA GLY A 100 -19.38 3.88 19.70
C GLY A 100 -20.37 4.78 20.45
N GLY A 101 -21.22 5.54 19.73
CA GLY A 101 -22.04 6.64 20.27
C GLY A 101 -23.27 6.25 21.12
N GLY A 102 -23.18 5.19 21.95
CA GLY A 102 -24.27 4.69 22.78
C GLY A 102 -24.61 5.63 23.94
N GLY A 103 -25.47 6.62 23.70
CA GLY A 103 -25.91 7.59 24.70
C GLY A 103 -26.65 6.97 25.88
N GLY A 104 -25.96 6.82 27.02
CA GLY A 104 -26.52 6.30 28.27
C GLY A 104 -27.49 7.27 28.93
N GLY A 105 -28.75 7.28 28.48
CA GLY A 105 -29.84 8.02 29.10
C GLY A 105 -30.24 7.42 30.45
N ALA A 106 -29.57 7.84 31.53
CA ALA A 106 -29.91 7.43 32.88
C ALA A 106 -31.08 8.27 33.44
N GLU A 107 -32.28 7.68 33.50
CA GLU A 107 -33.39 8.28 34.25
C GLU A 107 -33.18 8.14 35.77
N PRO A 108 -33.58 9.13 36.59
CA PRO A 108 -33.34 9.12 38.02
C PRO A 108 -34.41 8.31 38.78
N HIS A 109 -34.06 7.11 39.26
CA HIS A 109 -34.88 6.38 40.24
C HIS A 109 -34.58 6.83 41.68
N THR A 110 -35.64 7.08 42.45
CA THR A 110 -35.60 7.58 43.84
C THR A 110 -36.03 6.52 44.87
N SER A 111 -35.51 6.69 46.09
CA SER A 111 -35.98 6.13 47.38
C SER A 111 -35.61 4.69 47.78
N ASP A 112 -34.87 4.61 48.90
CA ASP A 112 -35.08 3.81 50.14
C ASP A 112 -35.44 2.30 50.03
N ASN A 113 -34.95 1.38 50.89
CA ASN A 113 -34.65 1.50 52.32
C ASN A 113 -33.91 0.24 52.86
N GLY A 114 -33.42 0.24 54.11
CA GLY A 114 -33.15 -0.99 54.89
C GLY A 114 -31.70 -1.26 55.36
N SER A 115 -31.52 -1.69 56.62
CA SER A 115 -30.23 -1.74 57.35
C SER A 115 -29.81 -3.14 57.89
N ALA A 116 -28.57 -3.21 58.41
CA ALA A 116 -27.88 -4.31 59.13
C ALA A 116 -27.25 -5.41 58.24
N GLY A 117 -26.08 -6.00 58.52
CA GLY A 117 -25.13 -5.98 59.66
C GLY A 117 -24.49 -7.39 59.81
N ALA A 118 -23.33 -7.66 60.43
CA ALA A 118 -22.24 -6.86 61.02
C ALA A 118 -20.99 -7.77 61.25
N ALA A 119 -19.78 -7.19 61.43
CA ALA A 119 -18.50 -7.83 61.86
C ALA A 119 -17.90 -8.92 60.93
N ALA A 120 -16.58 -9.16 60.81
CA ALA A 120 -15.30 -8.45 61.10
C ALA A 120 -14.18 -9.16 60.25
N SER A 121 -12.86 -8.90 60.23
CA SER A 121 -11.88 -8.20 61.10
C SER A 121 -10.68 -7.67 60.26
N GLY A 122 -9.68 -7.03 60.88
CA GLY A 122 -8.39 -6.64 60.27
C GLY A 122 -7.20 -7.56 60.63
N PRO A 123 -5.92 -7.11 60.62
CA PRO A 123 -5.43 -5.72 60.47
C PRO A 123 -4.21 -5.53 59.53
N SER A 124 -3.55 -4.35 59.65
CA SER A 124 -2.27 -3.89 59.03
C SER A 124 -2.34 -3.38 57.57
N ALA A 125 -1.74 -2.24 57.21
CA ALA A 125 -1.05 -1.21 58.02
C ALA A 125 -1.09 0.21 57.36
N THR A 126 -0.96 1.26 58.19
CA THR A 126 -0.56 2.64 57.83
C THR A 126 0.97 2.71 57.62
N GLU A 127 1.62 3.74 57.06
CA GLU A 127 1.41 5.20 56.96
C GLU A 127 1.76 5.71 55.53
N ALA A 128 1.27 6.81 54.93
CA ALA A 128 0.72 8.11 55.35
C ALA A 128 1.70 9.32 55.27
N SER A 129 1.89 9.88 54.07
CA SER A 129 2.31 11.27 53.77
C SER A 129 2.22 11.52 52.25
N GLY A 130 1.85 12.68 51.68
CA GLY A 130 1.43 13.94 52.30
C GLY A 130 1.95 15.16 51.52
N GLY A 131 1.24 15.61 50.48
CA GLY A 131 1.69 16.76 49.68
C GLY A 131 0.80 17.13 48.49
N THR A 132 -0.22 17.94 48.72
CA THR A 132 -0.98 18.63 47.66
C THR A 132 -0.39 20.01 47.40
N CYS A 133 -0.22 20.37 46.12
CA CYS A 133 0.10 21.73 45.70
C CYS A 133 -0.87 22.14 44.59
N SER A 134 -1.48 23.31 44.73
CA SER A 134 -2.49 23.82 43.79
C SER A 134 -1.93 24.97 42.97
N THR A 135 -2.09 24.90 41.64
CA THR A 135 -1.85 26.02 40.72
C THR A 135 -3.03 26.17 39.75
N PRO A 136 -3.40 27.40 39.35
CA PRO A 136 -4.65 27.67 38.65
C PRO A 136 -4.59 27.33 37.15
N ALA A 137 -5.78 27.08 36.58
CA ALA A 137 -5.96 27.00 35.13
C ALA A 137 -6.19 28.40 34.52
N PRO A 138 -5.71 28.67 33.30
CA PRO A 138 -6.14 29.81 32.49
C PRO A 138 -7.32 29.42 31.57
N ASP A 139 -8.39 30.20 31.58
CA ASP A 139 -9.42 30.15 30.54
C ASP A 139 -8.86 30.58 29.17
N ASN A 140 -9.26 29.87 28.10
CA ASN A 140 -9.15 30.32 26.72
C ASN A 140 -10.10 29.51 25.82
N THR A 141 -11.29 30.04 25.56
CA THR A 141 -12.24 29.52 24.54
C THR A 141 -12.19 30.38 23.28
N PRO A 142 -11.75 29.84 22.12
CA PRO A 142 -11.96 30.49 20.82
C PRO A 142 -13.40 30.27 20.33
N GLU A 143 -14.04 31.30 19.78
CA GLU A 143 -15.33 31.15 19.09
C GLU A 143 -15.15 30.46 17.73
N ALA A 144 -16.03 29.51 17.41
CA ALA A 144 -15.97 28.75 16.17
C ALA A 144 -16.90 29.33 15.09
N SER A 145 -16.39 30.25 14.27
CA SER A 145 -17.05 30.68 13.03
C SER A 145 -16.83 29.63 11.93
N GLY A 146 -17.78 28.73 11.73
CA GLY A 146 -17.64 27.62 10.78
C GLY A 146 -17.90 28.01 9.32
N GLU A 147 -16.85 28.05 8.50
CA GLU A 147 -16.96 27.90 7.04
C GLU A 147 -16.94 26.42 6.63
N PRO A 148 -17.63 26.03 5.54
CA PRO A 148 -17.61 24.65 5.05
C PRO A 148 -16.25 24.30 4.42
N PRO A 149 -15.73 23.06 4.61
CA PRO A 149 -14.40 22.69 4.12
C PRO A 149 -14.32 22.70 2.59
N VAL A 150 -13.37 23.48 2.05
CA VAL A 150 -13.04 23.52 0.63
C VAL A 150 -12.09 22.36 0.29
N GLY A 151 -12.39 21.62 -0.78
CA GLY A 151 -11.57 20.49 -1.23
C GLY A 151 -10.31 20.92 -2.01
N THR A 152 -9.38 19.99 -2.18
CA THR A 152 -8.02 20.19 -2.75
C THR A 152 -7.94 20.67 -4.21
N LEU A 153 -9.07 20.99 -4.84
CA LEU A 153 -9.16 21.58 -6.18
C LEU A 153 -9.64 23.05 -6.16
N GLY A 154 -9.79 23.68 -4.98
CA GLY A 154 -10.29 25.05 -4.82
C GLY A 154 -11.79 25.22 -5.13
N VAL A 155 -12.47 24.15 -5.54
CA VAL A 155 -13.88 24.13 -5.94
C VAL A 155 -14.71 23.43 -4.85
N PRO A 156 -15.84 24.00 -4.39
CA PRO A 156 -16.73 23.33 -3.45
C PRO A 156 -17.22 21.97 -3.96
N THR A 157 -17.32 20.99 -3.08
CA THR A 157 -17.71 19.60 -3.42
C THR A 157 -19.06 19.53 -4.15
N SER A 158 -19.99 20.42 -3.81
CA SER A 158 -21.28 20.58 -4.51
C SER A 158 -21.11 20.97 -5.99
N THR A 159 -20.15 21.84 -6.31
CA THR A 159 -19.87 22.30 -7.67
C THR A 159 -19.14 21.22 -8.48
N PHE A 160 -18.21 20.47 -7.88
CA PHE A 160 -17.60 19.31 -8.53
C PHE A 160 -18.62 18.21 -8.84
N LEU A 161 -19.52 17.91 -7.88
CA LEU A 161 -20.62 16.96 -8.11
C LEU A 161 -21.62 17.49 -9.14
N ALA A 162 -21.84 18.81 -9.23
CA ALA A 162 -22.66 19.42 -10.27
C ALA A 162 -22.01 19.31 -11.67
N SER A 163 -20.69 19.45 -11.82
CA SER A 163 -20.02 19.26 -13.11
C SER A 163 -19.94 17.79 -13.53
N VAL A 164 -19.72 16.85 -12.59
CA VAL A 164 -19.81 15.41 -12.87
C VAL A 164 -21.25 15.03 -13.27
N ARG A 165 -22.25 15.61 -12.59
CA ARG A 165 -23.66 15.41 -12.95
C ARG A 165 -24.00 16.04 -14.30
N ALA A 166 -23.49 17.22 -14.64
CA ALA A 166 -23.69 17.82 -15.95
C ALA A 166 -23.02 17.01 -17.08
N ALA A 167 -21.89 16.34 -16.82
CA ALA A 167 -21.30 15.40 -17.78
C ALA A 167 -22.17 14.13 -17.95
N TYR A 168 -22.73 13.61 -16.85
CA TYR A 168 -23.65 12.46 -16.86
C TYR A 168 -24.98 12.79 -17.56
N ASP A 169 -25.58 13.93 -17.26
CA ASP A 169 -26.87 14.40 -17.82
C ASP A 169 -26.76 14.81 -19.32
N ASN A 170 -25.55 14.84 -19.90
CA ASN A 170 -25.31 15.03 -21.34
C ASN A 170 -24.96 13.72 -22.10
N LEU A 171 -24.82 12.59 -21.40
CA LEU A 171 -24.65 11.28 -22.02
C LEU A 171 -26.01 10.60 -22.15
N ASP A 172 -26.60 10.65 -23.35
CA ASP A 172 -27.89 10.01 -23.69
C ASP A 172 -27.72 8.48 -23.86
N MET A 173 -27.21 7.82 -22.82
CA MET A 173 -26.86 6.40 -22.74
C MET A 173 -27.22 5.85 -21.36
N GLY A 174 -27.77 4.64 -21.27
CA GLY A 174 -28.10 4.02 -19.97
C GLY A 174 -26.85 3.68 -19.14
N LYS A 175 -26.95 3.59 -17.79
CA LYS A 175 -25.80 3.18 -16.92
C LYS A 175 -25.13 1.90 -17.43
N ASP A 176 -25.94 0.88 -17.76
CA ASP A 176 -25.45 -0.42 -18.20
C ASP A 176 -24.88 -0.38 -19.63
N GLU A 177 -25.39 0.53 -20.47
CA GLU A 177 -24.94 0.77 -21.84
C GLU A 177 -23.60 1.53 -21.87
N PHE A 178 -23.44 2.56 -21.03
CA PHE A 178 -22.17 3.23 -20.78
C PHE A 178 -21.12 2.27 -20.19
N VAL A 179 -21.51 1.43 -19.22
CA VAL A 179 -20.60 0.42 -18.63
C VAL A 179 -20.24 -0.68 -19.64
N ALA A 180 -21.15 -1.06 -20.54
CA ALA A 180 -20.84 -1.98 -21.65
C ALA A 180 -19.89 -1.33 -22.66
N TYR A 181 -20.20 -0.12 -23.13
CA TYR A 181 -19.38 0.67 -24.05
C TYR A 181 -17.96 0.91 -23.51
N TRP A 182 -17.84 1.34 -22.25
CA TRP A 182 -16.54 1.58 -21.61
C TRP A 182 -15.74 0.29 -21.48
N ARG A 183 -16.38 -0.82 -21.06
CA ARG A 183 -15.73 -2.13 -20.95
C ARG A 183 -15.24 -2.66 -22.31
N ASP A 184 -16.07 -2.55 -23.35
CA ASP A 184 -15.72 -2.97 -24.70
C ASP A 184 -14.60 -2.09 -25.28
N THR A 185 -14.68 -0.77 -25.11
CA THR A 185 -13.65 0.18 -25.56
C THR A 185 -12.31 -0.07 -24.88
N ILE A 186 -12.30 -0.26 -23.55
CA ILE A 186 -11.08 -0.59 -22.79
C ILE A 186 -10.52 -1.97 -23.20
N HIS A 187 -11.37 -2.98 -23.36
CA HIS A 187 -10.94 -4.32 -23.75
C HIS A 187 -10.38 -4.35 -25.18
N LYS A 188 -11.07 -3.71 -26.13
CA LYS A 188 -10.63 -3.55 -27.51
C LYS A 188 -9.33 -2.75 -27.60
N ALA A 189 -9.19 -1.66 -26.84
CA ALA A 189 -7.94 -0.91 -26.77
C ALA A 189 -6.79 -1.77 -26.22
N ALA A 190 -7.03 -2.60 -25.19
CA ALA A 190 -6.01 -3.50 -24.65
C ALA A 190 -5.60 -4.62 -25.63
N VAL A 191 -6.56 -5.20 -26.37
CA VAL A 191 -6.29 -6.22 -27.40
C VAL A 191 -5.52 -5.63 -28.58
N LEU A 192 -5.97 -4.48 -29.12
CA LEU A 192 -5.26 -3.78 -30.19
C LEU A 192 -3.87 -3.31 -29.75
N ALA A 193 -3.71 -2.84 -28.51
CA ALA A 193 -2.41 -2.45 -27.96
C ALA A 193 -1.43 -3.64 -27.79
N HIS A 194 -1.93 -4.88 -27.78
CA HIS A 194 -1.11 -6.10 -27.82
C HIS A 194 -0.81 -6.56 -29.26
N GLN A 195 -1.73 -6.33 -30.21
CA GLN A 195 -1.61 -6.75 -31.60
C GLN A 195 -0.81 -5.77 -32.49
N GLN A 196 -0.75 -4.48 -32.14
CA GLN A 196 -0.02 -3.44 -32.89
C GLN A 196 1.50 -3.66 -33.05
N ASP A 197 2.12 -4.56 -32.26
CA ASP A 197 3.53 -4.94 -32.41
C ASP A 197 3.73 -5.89 -33.62
N TRP A 198 2.65 -6.40 -34.25
CA TRP A 198 2.68 -7.39 -35.34
C TRP A 198 1.79 -7.02 -36.54
N ASP A 199 0.76 -6.19 -36.38
CA ASP A 199 -0.12 -5.73 -37.46
C ASP A 199 -0.25 -4.20 -37.51
N ALA A 200 -0.07 -3.63 -38.70
CA ALA A 200 -0.25 -2.22 -38.98
C ALA A 200 -1.72 -1.78 -38.96
N GLY A 201 -2.66 -2.68 -39.31
CA GLY A 201 -4.10 -2.40 -39.25
C GLY A 201 -4.58 -2.16 -37.82
N ALA A 202 -4.21 -3.05 -36.89
CA ALA A 202 -4.49 -2.89 -35.46
C ALA A 202 -3.96 -1.55 -34.88
N ARG A 203 -2.81 -1.07 -35.37
CA ARG A 203 -2.22 0.22 -34.98
C ARG A 203 -3.04 1.41 -35.50
N GLU A 204 -3.59 1.34 -36.71
CA GLU A 204 -4.46 2.39 -37.26
C GLU A 204 -5.82 2.44 -36.53
N GLU A 205 -6.43 1.28 -36.27
CA GLU A 205 -7.68 1.18 -35.51
C GLU A 205 -7.54 1.71 -34.07
N LEU A 206 -6.43 1.42 -33.38
CA LEU A 206 -6.15 1.94 -32.04
C LEU A 206 -6.05 3.48 -32.00
N ASN A 207 -5.53 4.10 -33.06
CA ASN A 207 -5.50 5.56 -33.19
C ASN A 207 -6.91 6.14 -33.44
N GLY A 208 -7.76 5.42 -34.18
CA GLY A 208 -9.18 5.76 -34.34
C GLY A 208 -9.95 5.75 -33.02
N VAL A 209 -9.72 4.75 -32.16
CA VAL A 209 -10.32 4.67 -30.80
C VAL A 209 -9.90 5.86 -29.93
N ARG A 210 -8.63 6.28 -30.00
CA ARG A 210 -8.15 7.51 -29.34
C ARG A 210 -8.89 8.75 -29.83
N ALA A 211 -8.88 9.01 -31.14
CA ALA A 211 -9.49 10.20 -31.71
C ALA A 211 -11.00 10.31 -31.43
N ALA A 212 -11.72 9.18 -31.38
CA ALA A 212 -13.13 9.14 -30.99
C ALA A 212 -13.34 9.47 -29.50
N THR A 213 -12.41 9.07 -28.63
CA THR A 213 -12.43 9.42 -27.19
C THR A 213 -12.22 10.92 -27.02
N ASP A 214 -11.19 11.48 -27.65
CA ASP A 214 -10.85 12.91 -27.56
C ASP A 214 -11.96 13.80 -28.14
N ALA A 215 -12.60 13.39 -29.23
CA ALA A 215 -13.70 14.12 -29.86
C ALA A 215 -15.00 14.15 -29.03
N SER A 216 -15.15 13.27 -28.04
CA SER A 216 -16.30 13.29 -27.12
C SER A 216 -16.23 14.41 -26.06
N GLY A 217 -15.03 14.99 -25.85
CA GLY A 217 -14.79 16.08 -24.90
C GLY A 217 -15.25 17.46 -25.39
N GLY A 218 -16.57 17.68 -25.46
CA GLY A 218 -17.17 18.94 -25.95
C GLY A 218 -16.68 20.20 -25.20
N THR A 219 -16.09 21.15 -25.92
CA THR A 219 -15.44 22.35 -25.35
C THR A 219 -16.44 23.45 -24.95
N CYS A 220 -16.98 23.36 -23.73
CA CYS A 220 -17.81 24.43 -23.15
C CYS A 220 -16.93 25.57 -22.59
N SER A 221 -16.94 26.74 -23.25
CA SER A 221 -16.18 27.92 -22.81
C SER A 221 -17.01 28.83 -21.90
N THR A 222 -16.62 28.95 -20.63
CA THR A 222 -17.03 30.03 -19.72
C THR A 222 -15.81 30.60 -19.00
N PRO A 223 -15.74 31.91 -18.73
CA PRO A 223 -14.56 32.54 -18.13
C PRO A 223 -14.44 32.19 -16.65
N ALA A 224 -13.28 31.71 -16.24
CA ALA A 224 -12.98 31.39 -14.84
C ALA A 224 -12.73 32.66 -14.01
N PRO A 225 -13.16 32.71 -12.74
CA PRO A 225 -12.70 33.72 -11.79
C PRO A 225 -11.25 33.43 -11.39
N ASP A 226 -10.43 34.49 -11.30
CA ASP A 226 -8.98 34.39 -11.09
C ASP A 226 -8.63 34.14 -9.61
N ASN A 227 -8.89 32.91 -9.16
CA ASN A 227 -8.60 32.40 -7.81
C ASN A 227 -7.72 31.15 -7.90
N THR A 228 -6.56 31.26 -8.56
CA THR A 228 -5.56 30.19 -8.55
C THR A 228 -4.78 30.26 -7.23
N PRO A 229 -4.87 29.28 -6.31
CA PRO A 229 -3.97 29.23 -5.17
C PRO A 229 -2.58 28.89 -5.70
N GLU A 230 -1.54 29.58 -5.21
CA GLU A 230 -0.16 29.16 -5.48
C GLU A 230 0.06 27.78 -4.86
N ALA A 231 0.01 26.74 -5.69
CA ALA A 231 0.39 25.40 -5.28
C ALA A 231 1.88 25.43 -4.90
N SER A 232 2.16 25.26 -3.61
CA SER A 232 3.52 25.17 -3.09
C SER A 232 4.23 23.99 -3.77
N GLY A 233 5.06 24.30 -4.77
CA GLY A 233 5.57 23.35 -5.76
C GLY A 233 6.64 22.38 -5.25
N GLU A 234 6.64 22.06 -3.96
CA GLU A 234 7.51 21.05 -3.38
C GLU A 234 6.96 19.66 -3.72
N PRO A 235 7.78 18.74 -4.29
CA PRO A 235 7.31 17.41 -4.64
C PRO A 235 6.95 16.60 -3.37
N PRO A 236 5.98 15.68 -3.45
CA PRO A 236 5.56 14.89 -2.31
C PRO A 236 6.72 14.06 -1.75
N VAL A 237 7.14 14.41 -0.53
CA VAL A 237 8.30 13.82 0.13
C VAL A 237 8.01 12.36 0.50
N GLY A 238 8.88 11.43 0.09
CA GLY A 238 8.77 10.02 0.40
C GLY A 238 8.97 9.72 1.88
N THR A 239 8.64 8.49 2.30
CA THR A 239 8.62 8.09 3.72
C THR A 239 9.97 8.25 4.44
N LEU A 240 11.10 8.20 3.72
CA LEU A 240 12.45 8.46 4.24
C LEU A 240 12.85 9.95 4.30
N GLY A 241 11.96 10.89 3.98
CA GLY A 241 12.28 12.32 3.93
C GLY A 241 12.94 12.77 2.62
N VAL A 242 12.92 11.93 1.57
CA VAL A 242 13.52 12.22 0.25
C VAL A 242 12.53 11.93 -0.89
N PRO A 243 12.58 12.66 -2.02
CA PRO A 243 11.88 12.29 -3.27
C PRO A 243 12.37 10.95 -3.83
N THR A 244 11.54 10.26 -4.62
CA THR A 244 11.94 8.96 -5.20
C THR A 244 12.98 9.13 -6.30
N SER A 245 12.93 10.24 -7.06
CA SER A 245 14.02 10.64 -7.96
C SER A 245 15.38 10.73 -7.25
N THR A 246 15.40 11.30 -6.04
CA THR A 246 16.62 11.43 -5.21
C THR A 246 17.10 10.07 -4.67
N PHE A 247 16.16 9.19 -4.28
CA PHE A 247 16.48 7.80 -3.95
C PHE A 247 17.09 7.06 -5.15
N LEU A 248 16.50 7.18 -6.34
CA LEU A 248 16.96 6.50 -7.55
C LEU A 248 18.29 7.07 -8.08
N ALA A 249 18.54 8.37 -7.92
CA ALA A 249 19.86 8.96 -8.15
C ALA A 249 20.92 8.35 -7.20
N SER A 250 20.55 8.07 -5.96
CA SER A 250 21.43 7.43 -4.96
C SER A 250 21.65 5.94 -5.26
N VAL A 251 20.61 5.22 -5.70
CA VAL A 251 20.70 3.85 -6.26
C VAL A 251 21.65 3.81 -7.45
N ARG A 252 21.55 4.79 -8.36
CA ARG A 252 22.45 4.90 -9.51
C ARG A 252 23.88 5.22 -9.09
N ALA A 253 24.08 6.15 -8.17
CA ALA A 253 25.41 6.45 -7.63
C ALA A 253 26.07 5.21 -7.00
N ALA A 254 25.30 4.39 -6.27
CA ALA A 254 25.76 3.10 -5.75
C ALA A 254 26.01 2.08 -6.87
N TYR A 255 25.12 1.95 -7.85
CA TYR A 255 25.30 1.07 -9.00
C TYR A 255 26.58 1.42 -9.78
N ASP A 256 26.84 2.69 -10.08
CA ASP A 256 27.99 3.14 -10.86
C ASP A 256 29.31 3.08 -10.05
N ASN A 257 29.31 3.46 -8.77
CA ASN A 257 30.55 3.73 -8.02
C ASN A 257 30.87 2.77 -6.85
N LEU A 258 29.91 1.97 -6.35
CA LEU A 258 30.13 1.15 -5.16
C LEU A 258 30.85 -0.17 -5.50
N ASP A 259 32.18 -0.11 -5.59
CA ASP A 259 33.02 -1.30 -5.83
C ASP A 259 33.29 -2.13 -4.56
N MET A 260 32.25 -2.31 -3.74
CA MET A 260 32.29 -3.05 -2.49
C MET A 260 32.44 -4.57 -2.73
N GLY A 261 33.20 -5.24 -1.86
CA GLY A 261 33.34 -6.69 -1.81
C GLY A 261 32.24 -7.38 -0.98
N LYS A 262 32.08 -8.71 -1.11
CA LYS A 262 31.08 -9.47 -0.32
C LYS A 262 31.33 -9.35 1.19
N ASP A 263 32.54 -9.66 1.66
CA ASP A 263 32.86 -9.60 3.10
C ASP A 263 32.84 -8.18 3.67
N GLU A 264 33.17 -7.19 2.84
CA GLU A 264 33.08 -5.77 3.15
C GLU A 264 31.61 -5.34 3.32
N PHE A 265 30.72 -5.76 2.41
CA PHE A 265 29.28 -5.53 2.56
C PHE A 265 28.71 -6.24 3.79
N VAL A 266 29.14 -7.47 4.10
CA VAL A 266 28.71 -8.19 5.32
C VAL A 266 29.11 -7.43 6.59
N ALA A 267 30.30 -6.81 6.61
CA ALA A 267 30.73 -5.95 7.71
C ALA A 267 29.92 -4.64 7.75
N TYR A 268 29.84 -3.89 6.65
CA TYR A 268 29.06 -2.66 6.52
C TYR A 268 27.60 -2.86 6.95
N TRP A 269 26.96 -3.94 6.49
CA TRP A 269 25.57 -4.27 6.81
C TRP A 269 25.41 -4.50 8.30
N ARG A 270 26.20 -5.40 8.91
CA ARG A 270 26.14 -5.67 10.35
C ARG A 270 26.26 -4.39 11.16
N ASP A 271 27.27 -3.59 10.88
CA ASP A 271 27.60 -2.41 11.68
C ASP A 271 26.52 -1.31 11.48
N THR A 272 25.96 -1.20 10.27
CA THR A 272 24.80 -0.35 9.95
C THR A 272 23.52 -0.80 10.65
N ILE A 273 23.24 -2.12 10.69
CA ILE A 273 22.07 -2.66 11.41
C ILE A 273 22.15 -2.40 12.91
N HIS A 274 23.34 -2.56 13.52
CA HIS A 274 23.53 -2.24 14.94
C HIS A 274 23.29 -0.75 15.22
N LYS A 275 23.80 0.13 14.35
CA LYS A 275 23.54 1.58 14.46
C LYS A 275 22.05 1.90 14.27
N ALA A 276 21.39 1.30 13.28
CA ALA A 276 19.96 1.48 13.03
C ALA A 276 19.09 1.02 14.22
N ALA A 277 19.47 -0.07 14.89
CA ALA A 277 18.77 -0.54 16.10
C ALA A 277 18.88 0.46 17.27
N VAL A 278 20.04 1.08 17.47
CA VAL A 278 20.24 2.11 18.51
C VAL A 278 19.45 3.38 18.19
N LEU A 279 19.53 3.88 16.96
CA LEU A 279 18.81 5.07 16.52
C LEU A 279 17.28 4.86 16.52
N ALA A 280 16.81 3.68 16.11
CA ALA A 280 15.39 3.33 16.13
C ALA A 280 14.82 3.20 17.56
N HIS A 281 15.66 2.98 18.57
CA HIS A 281 15.27 3.11 19.97
C HIS A 281 15.21 4.58 20.42
N GLN A 282 16.12 5.43 19.94
CA GLN A 282 16.26 6.84 20.36
C GLN A 282 15.31 7.82 19.68
N GLN A 283 14.79 7.48 18.48
CA GLN A 283 13.99 8.36 17.62
C GLN A 283 12.72 8.96 18.26
N ASP A 284 12.22 8.41 19.37
CA ASP A 284 10.99 8.87 20.02
C ASP A 284 11.23 10.08 20.93
N TRP A 285 12.45 10.23 21.48
CA TRP A 285 12.83 11.33 22.37
C TRP A 285 13.91 12.25 21.81
N ASP A 286 14.63 11.84 20.76
CA ASP A 286 15.59 12.69 20.05
C ASP A 286 15.23 12.85 18.56
N ALA A 287 15.09 14.10 18.13
CA ALA A 287 14.86 14.46 16.74
C ALA A 287 16.12 14.27 15.88
N GLY A 288 17.32 14.46 16.46
CA GLY A 288 18.60 14.23 15.78
C GLY A 288 18.78 12.76 15.43
N ALA A 289 18.57 11.86 16.40
CA ALA A 289 18.57 10.41 16.16
C ALA A 289 17.55 9.96 15.09
N ARG A 290 16.40 10.65 14.97
CA ARG A 290 15.40 10.39 13.93
C ARG A 290 15.87 10.83 12.53
N GLU A 291 16.49 12.00 12.42
CA GLU A 291 17.09 12.47 11.16
C GLU A 291 18.25 11.57 10.73
N GLU A 292 19.12 11.19 11.67
CA GLU A 292 20.23 10.26 11.41
C GLU A 292 19.74 8.87 11.02
N LEU A 293 18.64 8.38 11.62
CA LEU A 293 18.00 7.11 11.22
C LEU A 293 17.49 7.18 9.78
N ASN A 294 16.81 8.25 9.39
CA ASN A 294 16.31 8.43 8.02
C ASN A 294 17.47 8.42 7.00
N GLY A 295 18.54 9.17 7.27
CA GLY A 295 19.74 9.20 6.43
C GLY A 295 20.44 7.84 6.34
N LEU A 296 20.55 7.11 7.45
CA LEU A 296 21.15 5.78 7.52
C LEU A 296 20.34 4.74 6.74
N LEU A 297 19.01 4.76 6.86
CA LEU A 297 18.11 3.89 6.11
C LEU A 297 18.13 4.20 4.60
N HIS A 298 18.24 5.48 4.22
CA HIS A 298 18.39 5.87 2.82
C HIS A 298 19.69 5.32 2.20
N ASP A 299 20.83 5.45 2.90
CA ASP A 299 22.11 4.88 2.46
C ASP A 299 22.03 3.34 2.37
N LEU A 300 21.50 2.68 3.41
CA LEU A 300 21.33 1.22 3.45
C LEU A 300 20.46 0.69 2.30
N SER A 301 19.28 1.27 2.10
CA SER A 301 18.34 0.86 1.05
C SER A 301 18.91 1.12 -0.34
N SER A 302 19.44 2.32 -0.61
CA SER A 302 19.92 2.70 -1.95
C SER A 302 21.14 1.88 -2.38
N ARG A 303 22.10 1.64 -1.46
CA ARG A 303 23.23 0.73 -1.71
C ARG A 303 22.80 -0.71 -1.93
N SER A 304 21.83 -1.20 -1.15
CA SER A 304 21.33 -2.58 -1.29
C SER A 304 20.69 -2.81 -2.67
N VAL A 305 19.89 -1.86 -3.16
CA VAL A 305 19.31 -1.93 -4.50
C VAL A 305 20.39 -1.82 -5.58
N GLY A 306 21.33 -0.88 -5.47
CA GLY A 306 22.43 -0.72 -6.43
C GLY A 306 23.35 -1.94 -6.53
N LEU A 307 23.70 -2.56 -5.38
CA LEU A 307 24.49 -3.79 -5.32
C LEU A 307 23.73 -5.00 -5.85
N CYS A 308 22.44 -5.13 -5.54
CA CYS A 308 21.59 -6.19 -6.10
C CYS A 308 21.54 -6.12 -7.64
N LEU A 309 21.38 -4.92 -8.19
CA LEU A 309 21.43 -4.66 -9.64
C LEU A 309 22.79 -5.03 -10.24
N ARG A 310 23.92 -4.55 -9.69
CA ARG A 310 25.27 -4.75 -10.27
C ARG A 310 25.94 -6.08 -9.94
N LYS A 311 25.99 -6.48 -8.67
CA LYS A 311 26.89 -7.52 -8.15
C LYS A 311 26.14 -8.84 -7.97
N LEU A 312 26.39 -9.84 -8.82
CA LEU A 312 25.71 -11.15 -8.75
C LEU A 312 25.89 -11.87 -7.40
N TRP A 313 26.99 -11.65 -6.68
CA TRP A 313 27.20 -12.23 -5.34
C TRP A 313 26.16 -11.77 -4.31
N PHE A 314 25.45 -10.65 -4.53
CA PHE A 314 24.43 -10.15 -3.62
C PHE A 314 23.29 -11.15 -3.43
N PHE A 315 22.89 -11.87 -4.49
CA PHE A 315 21.86 -12.91 -4.41
C PHE A 315 22.28 -14.11 -3.55
N SER A 316 23.59 -14.36 -3.38
CA SER A 316 24.05 -15.37 -2.43
C SER A 316 23.71 -15.00 -0.98
N LEU A 317 23.53 -13.72 -0.67
CA LEU A 317 23.25 -13.26 0.70
C LEU A 317 21.82 -13.56 1.18
N PHE A 318 20.88 -13.84 0.27
CA PHE A 318 19.53 -14.25 0.62
C PHE A 318 19.45 -15.67 1.20
N ASN A 319 20.49 -16.49 1.03
CA ASN A 319 20.63 -17.83 1.62
C ASN A 319 21.99 -17.94 2.34
N TYR A 320 22.30 -16.94 3.17
CA TYR A 320 23.58 -16.82 3.87
C TYR A 320 23.37 -16.16 5.22
N ASN A 321 23.86 -16.80 6.27
CA ASN A 321 23.87 -16.24 7.61
C ASN A 321 25.09 -15.31 7.75
N LEU A 322 24.84 -14.03 7.96
CA LEU A 322 25.84 -12.95 7.97
C LEU A 322 26.75 -13.01 9.21
N GLU A 323 26.30 -13.69 10.27
CA GLU A 323 27.05 -13.89 11.51
C GLU A 323 27.94 -15.13 11.45
N THR A 324 27.39 -16.29 11.07
CA THR A 324 28.17 -17.54 10.94
C THR A 324 29.01 -17.61 9.67
N ARG A 325 28.73 -16.73 8.68
CA ARG A 325 29.35 -16.68 7.35
C ARG A 325 29.18 -17.96 6.51
N ALA A 326 28.14 -18.75 6.82
CA ALA A 326 27.79 -19.97 6.10
C ALA A 326 26.59 -19.76 5.17
N PRO A 327 26.52 -20.48 4.02
CA PRO A 327 25.27 -20.65 3.27
C PRO A 327 24.24 -21.39 4.12
N GLU A 328 23.10 -20.76 4.41
CA GLU A 328 22.07 -21.24 5.32
C GLU A 328 20.72 -20.60 4.95
N GLU A 329 19.64 -21.38 4.92
CA GLU A 329 18.27 -20.87 4.76
C GLU A 329 17.77 -20.32 6.10
N ALA A 330 17.18 -19.12 6.11
CA ALA A 330 16.71 -18.51 7.35
C ALA A 330 15.49 -19.26 7.92
N PRO A 331 15.44 -19.54 9.24
CA PRO A 331 14.39 -20.36 9.83
C PRO A 331 13.03 -19.65 9.77
N LYS A 332 12.02 -20.29 9.19
CA LYS A 332 10.69 -19.70 8.90
C LYS A 332 10.08 -18.77 9.97
N PRO A 333 10.17 -19.05 11.30
CA PRO A 333 9.67 -18.14 12.32
C PRO A 333 10.23 -16.71 12.28
N ILE A 334 11.39 -16.47 11.67
CA ILE A 334 11.92 -15.11 11.52
C ILE A 334 11.06 -14.24 10.60
N TRP A 335 10.50 -14.80 9.53
CA TRP A 335 9.69 -14.05 8.57
C TRP A 335 8.37 -13.61 9.22
N ALA A 336 7.78 -14.46 10.07
CA ALA A 336 6.66 -14.10 10.93
C ALA A 336 7.03 -13.01 11.96
N ARG A 337 8.21 -13.10 12.60
CA ARG A 337 8.73 -12.05 13.51
C ARG A 337 8.86 -10.70 12.80
N ILE A 338 9.45 -10.68 11.60
CA ILE A 338 9.62 -9.46 10.78
C ILE A 338 8.24 -8.90 10.39
N ALA A 339 7.36 -9.73 9.84
CA ALA A 339 6.00 -9.35 9.43
C ALA A 339 5.17 -8.73 10.58
N ALA A 340 5.28 -9.28 11.79
CA ALA A 340 4.68 -8.70 12.99
C ALA A 340 5.36 -7.39 13.41
N SER A 341 6.69 -7.34 13.44
CA SER A 341 7.45 -6.18 13.91
C SER A 341 7.27 -4.91 13.08
N MET A 342 6.95 -5.03 11.79
CA MET A 342 6.65 -3.89 10.92
C MET A 342 5.38 -3.12 11.32
N GLN A 343 4.49 -3.69 12.15
CA GLN A 343 3.26 -3.04 12.65
C GLN A 343 2.48 -2.32 11.52
N LEU A 344 2.21 -3.04 10.44
CA LEU A 344 1.54 -2.48 9.25
C LEU A 344 0.13 -1.97 9.59
N THR A 345 -0.26 -0.82 9.04
CA THR A 345 -1.67 -0.40 9.06
C THR A 345 -2.52 -1.29 8.14
N PRO A 346 -3.85 -1.32 8.28
CA PRO A 346 -4.73 -2.11 7.41
C PRO A 346 -4.64 -1.76 5.92
N GLU A 347 -4.14 -0.56 5.58
CA GLU A 347 -3.93 -0.09 4.22
C GLU A 347 -2.56 -0.50 3.69
N GLN A 348 -1.52 -0.44 4.52
CA GLN A 348 -0.22 -1.02 4.19
C GLN A 348 -0.38 -2.53 3.95
N ASP A 349 -1.05 -3.25 4.85
CA ASP A 349 -1.32 -4.68 4.74
C ASP A 349 -2.12 -5.03 3.48
N PHE A 350 -3.12 -4.21 3.10
CA PHE A 350 -3.83 -4.33 1.82
C PHE A 350 -2.91 -4.11 0.59
N VAL A 351 -1.99 -3.16 0.64
CA VAL A 351 -1.01 -2.97 -0.45
C VAL A 351 -0.04 -4.14 -0.54
N PHE A 352 0.44 -4.65 0.59
CA PHE A 352 1.23 -5.87 0.65
C PHE A 352 0.44 -7.08 0.10
N GLU A 353 -0.89 -7.16 0.29
CA GLU A 353 -1.72 -8.17 -0.37
C GLU A 353 -1.73 -8.03 -1.90
N VAL A 354 -1.95 -6.83 -2.46
CA VAL A 354 -1.92 -6.62 -3.91
C VAL A 354 -0.55 -6.95 -4.49
N ILE A 355 0.52 -6.53 -3.81
CA ILE A 355 1.91 -6.88 -4.16
C ILE A 355 2.13 -8.39 -4.10
N THR A 356 1.59 -9.09 -3.09
CA THR A 356 1.70 -10.55 -2.98
C THR A 356 1.11 -11.25 -4.20
N ARG A 357 -0.09 -10.82 -4.65
CA ARG A 357 -0.75 -11.38 -5.84
C ARG A 357 0.10 -11.13 -7.10
N TRP A 358 0.53 -9.88 -7.32
CA TRP A 358 1.36 -9.51 -8.48
C TRP A 358 2.69 -10.26 -8.50
N TRP A 359 3.39 -10.30 -7.35
CA TRP A 359 4.69 -10.97 -7.23
C TRP A 359 4.58 -12.46 -7.50
N LYS A 360 3.56 -13.16 -6.96
CA LYS A 360 3.32 -14.58 -7.26
C LYS A 360 3.19 -14.84 -8.77
N THR A 361 2.44 -14.01 -9.51
CA THR A 361 2.32 -14.16 -10.97
C THR A 361 3.66 -13.94 -11.70
N GLN A 362 4.50 -13.00 -11.26
CA GLN A 362 5.85 -12.82 -11.81
C GLN A 362 6.76 -14.00 -11.48
N GLU A 363 6.75 -14.45 -10.23
CA GLU A 363 7.58 -15.55 -9.73
C GLU A 363 7.19 -16.89 -10.39
N GLU A 364 5.90 -17.22 -10.49
CA GLU A 364 5.41 -18.42 -11.20
C GLU A 364 5.89 -18.47 -12.66
N SER A 365 5.80 -17.34 -13.37
CA SER A 365 6.25 -17.21 -14.77
C SER A 365 7.76 -17.43 -14.90
N LEU A 366 8.56 -16.75 -14.07
CA LEU A 366 10.02 -16.85 -14.07
C LEU A 366 10.50 -18.25 -13.62
N GLN A 367 9.86 -18.85 -12.60
CA GLN A 367 10.13 -20.21 -12.16
C GLN A 367 9.74 -21.27 -13.20
N SER A 368 8.69 -21.02 -14.00
CA SER A 368 8.28 -21.90 -15.11
C SER A 368 9.33 -21.87 -16.22
N ARG A 369 9.74 -20.67 -16.68
CA ARG A 369 10.80 -20.51 -17.69
C ARG A 369 12.14 -21.09 -17.22
N ARG A 370 12.51 -20.89 -15.94
CA ARG A 370 13.71 -21.49 -15.34
C ARG A 370 13.67 -23.02 -15.35
N ARG A 371 12.51 -23.64 -15.08
CA ARG A 371 12.34 -25.10 -15.14
C ARG A 371 12.51 -25.63 -16.55
N ALA A 372 11.82 -25.05 -17.54
CA ALA A 372 11.96 -25.45 -18.94
C ALA A 372 13.41 -25.33 -19.46
N LEU A 373 14.14 -24.28 -19.06
CA LEU A 373 15.56 -24.11 -19.40
C LEU A 373 16.46 -25.17 -18.74
N ALA A 374 16.22 -25.49 -17.47
CA ALA A 374 16.94 -26.55 -16.77
C ALA A 374 16.65 -27.94 -17.36
N GLU A 375 15.38 -28.23 -17.67
CA GLU A 375 14.94 -29.46 -18.33
C GLU A 375 15.64 -29.62 -19.70
N ALA A 376 15.66 -28.58 -20.54
CA ALA A 376 16.37 -28.57 -21.82
C ALA A 376 17.88 -28.83 -21.66
N SER A 377 18.55 -28.13 -20.74
CA SER A 377 19.98 -28.34 -20.44
C SER A 377 20.27 -29.78 -20.01
N THR A 378 19.41 -30.40 -19.18
CA THR A 378 19.58 -31.80 -18.76
C THR A 378 19.21 -32.84 -19.83
N ALA A 379 18.44 -32.46 -20.86
CA ALA A 379 18.02 -33.37 -21.92
C ALA A 379 19.11 -33.61 -22.98
N ALA A 380 19.99 -32.64 -23.20
CA ALA A 380 21.14 -32.74 -24.11
C ALA A 380 22.40 -32.10 -23.49
N PRO A 381 23.00 -32.75 -22.47
CA PRO A 381 24.12 -32.17 -21.70
C PRO A 381 25.41 -31.98 -22.53
N ASP A 382 25.59 -32.78 -23.59
CA ASP A 382 26.75 -32.72 -24.49
C ASP A 382 26.58 -31.72 -25.66
N ASP A 383 25.41 -31.11 -25.82
CA ASP A 383 25.11 -30.13 -26.87
C ASP A 383 25.56 -28.73 -26.45
N VAL A 384 26.80 -28.38 -26.80
CA VAL A 384 27.45 -27.13 -26.40
C VAL A 384 26.69 -25.89 -26.89
N GLU A 385 26.12 -25.92 -28.10
CA GLU A 385 25.36 -24.80 -28.65
C GLU A 385 24.08 -24.57 -27.83
N LEU A 386 23.36 -25.65 -27.47
CA LEU A 386 22.21 -25.56 -26.56
C LEU A 386 22.60 -25.09 -25.15
N GLN A 387 23.72 -25.53 -24.59
CA GLN A 387 24.16 -25.09 -23.26
C GLN A 387 24.49 -23.59 -23.24
N ASP A 388 25.12 -23.06 -24.28
CA ASP A 388 25.40 -21.62 -24.41
C ASP A 388 24.09 -20.81 -24.60
N GLU A 389 23.13 -21.28 -25.39
CA GLU A 389 21.80 -20.66 -25.50
C GLU A 389 21.05 -20.66 -24.16
N VAL A 390 21.04 -21.79 -23.44
CA VAL A 390 20.41 -21.89 -22.11
C VAL A 390 21.10 -20.99 -21.10
N ALA A 391 22.44 -20.88 -21.11
CA ALA A 391 23.17 -19.96 -20.23
C ALA A 391 22.80 -18.49 -20.51
N ALA A 392 22.71 -18.10 -21.79
CA ALA A 392 22.28 -16.76 -22.19
C ALA A 392 20.81 -16.47 -21.78
N GLU A 393 19.91 -17.44 -21.95
CA GLU A 393 18.50 -17.33 -21.53
C GLU A 393 18.33 -17.29 -20.01
N LEU A 394 19.10 -18.07 -19.24
CA LEU A 394 19.13 -17.98 -17.78
C LEU A 394 19.63 -16.61 -17.30
N GLY A 395 20.61 -16.02 -18.01
CA GLY A 395 21.05 -14.64 -17.78
C GLY A 395 19.91 -13.62 -17.98
N LYS A 396 19.09 -13.78 -19.02
CA LYS A 396 17.90 -12.94 -19.26
C LYS A 396 16.83 -13.15 -18.18
N VAL A 397 16.56 -14.40 -17.78
CA VAL A 397 15.60 -14.73 -16.70
C VAL A 397 16.03 -14.13 -15.36
N LEU A 398 17.32 -14.23 -15.00
CA LEU A 398 17.84 -13.60 -13.78
C LEU A 398 17.74 -12.07 -13.84
N THR A 399 18.01 -11.48 -15.00
CA THR A 399 17.88 -10.02 -15.22
C THR A 399 16.43 -9.56 -15.04
N LEU A 400 15.46 -10.28 -15.63
CA LEU A 400 14.02 -10.03 -15.44
C LEU A 400 13.62 -10.18 -13.96
N TYR A 401 14.15 -11.18 -13.24
CA TYR A 401 13.91 -11.33 -11.80
C TYR A 401 14.42 -10.11 -11.01
N LYS A 402 15.61 -9.56 -11.32
CA LYS A 402 16.09 -8.31 -10.69
C LYS A 402 15.13 -7.15 -10.98
N VAL A 403 14.74 -7.00 -12.24
CA VAL A 403 13.90 -5.90 -12.74
C VAL A 403 12.48 -5.95 -12.17
N SER A 404 11.96 -7.12 -11.81
CA SER A 404 10.70 -7.24 -11.05
C SER A 404 10.88 -7.05 -9.54
N LEU A 405 12.00 -7.49 -8.96
CA LEU A 405 12.24 -7.41 -7.51
C LEU A 405 12.58 -5.98 -7.02
N MET A 406 13.35 -5.22 -7.78
CA MET A 406 13.86 -3.92 -7.35
C MET A 406 12.81 -2.79 -7.29
N PRO A 407 11.80 -2.70 -8.18
CA PRO A 407 10.68 -1.76 -8.03
C PRO A 407 9.94 -1.90 -6.69
N PHE A 408 9.79 -3.12 -6.19
CA PHE A 408 9.25 -3.35 -4.86
C PHE A 408 10.17 -2.77 -3.78
N MET A 409 11.49 -3.01 -3.83
CA MET A 409 12.43 -2.49 -2.82
C MET A 409 12.51 -0.95 -2.82
N VAL A 410 12.33 -0.31 -3.97
CA VAL A 410 12.19 1.15 -4.09
C VAL A 410 10.90 1.62 -3.42
N LEU A 411 9.73 1.04 -3.75
CA LEU A 411 8.46 1.39 -3.11
C LEU A 411 8.46 1.14 -1.60
N LEU A 412 9.05 0.03 -1.15
CA LEU A 412 9.21 -0.31 0.26
C LEU A 412 9.94 0.80 1.03
N SER A 413 11.02 1.33 0.43
CA SER A 413 11.88 2.35 1.02
C SER A 413 11.30 3.77 0.89
N CYS A 414 10.57 4.08 -0.19
CA CYS A 414 10.16 5.46 -0.50
C CYS A 414 8.69 5.78 -0.21
N ALA A 415 7.81 4.78 -0.14
CA ALA A 415 6.36 5.00 -0.14
C ALA A 415 5.57 4.11 0.85
N LEU A 416 5.99 2.86 1.07
CA LEU A 416 5.18 1.88 1.81
C LEU A 416 5.48 1.83 3.31
N LEU A 417 6.74 1.81 3.72
CA LEU A 417 7.11 1.75 5.14
C LEU A 417 7.56 3.12 5.66
N ARG A 418 7.09 3.50 6.86
CA ARG A 418 7.65 4.60 7.64
C ARG A 418 9.08 4.23 8.10
N PRO A 419 9.95 5.19 8.44
CA PRO A 419 11.34 4.91 8.83
C PRO A 419 11.45 3.91 9.99
N ALA A 420 10.63 4.04 11.04
CA ALA A 420 10.59 3.08 12.15
C ALA A 420 10.19 1.65 11.72
N GLN A 421 9.30 1.51 10.73
CA GLN A 421 8.87 0.20 10.21
C GLN A 421 9.94 -0.41 9.29
N LEU A 422 10.63 0.41 8.50
CA LEU A 422 11.76 -0.01 7.68
C LEU A 422 12.99 -0.38 8.53
N ALA A 423 13.24 0.35 9.62
CA ALA A 423 14.21 -0.02 10.63
C ALA A 423 13.83 -1.35 11.29
N ALA A 424 12.57 -1.57 11.66
CA ALA A 424 12.12 -2.86 12.19
C ALA A 424 12.32 -4.00 11.17
N PHE A 425 11.96 -3.80 9.90
CA PHE A 425 12.19 -4.74 8.80
C PHE A 425 13.65 -5.18 8.67
N TYR A 426 14.59 -4.22 8.70
CA TYR A 426 16.03 -4.50 8.59
C TYR A 426 16.64 -5.06 9.88
N VAL A 427 16.32 -4.49 11.06
CA VAL A 427 16.89 -4.92 12.35
C VAL A 427 16.38 -6.32 12.73
N GLN A 428 15.11 -6.64 12.45
CA GLN A 428 14.54 -7.95 12.78
C GLN A 428 14.92 -9.04 11.76
N SER A 429 15.58 -8.72 10.64
CA SER A 429 16.14 -9.73 9.74
C SER A 429 17.48 -10.29 10.21
N TRP A 430 18.25 -9.56 11.01
CA TRP A 430 19.57 -10.00 11.49
C TRP A 430 19.53 -11.35 12.23
N PRO A 431 20.53 -12.25 12.02
CA PRO A 431 21.69 -12.20 11.11
C PRO A 431 21.47 -12.56 9.62
N TRP A 432 20.26 -12.45 9.08
CA TRP A 432 19.98 -12.72 7.66
C TRP A 432 19.65 -11.43 6.88
N MET A 433 19.80 -11.48 5.55
CA MET A 433 19.22 -10.46 4.66
C MET A 433 17.69 -10.63 4.63
N PRO A 434 16.89 -9.55 4.50
CA PRO A 434 15.47 -9.68 4.27
C PRO A 434 15.21 -10.24 2.86
N VAL A 435 14.35 -11.26 2.76
CA VAL A 435 13.97 -11.92 1.49
C VAL A 435 12.48 -11.67 1.22
N LEU A 436 12.13 -11.30 -0.02
CA LEU A 436 10.76 -10.86 -0.33
C LEU A 436 9.72 -11.97 -0.17
N THR A 437 9.85 -13.07 -0.91
CA THR A 437 8.81 -14.12 -0.96
C THR A 437 8.41 -14.63 0.43
N PRO A 438 9.34 -15.00 1.34
CA PRO A 438 8.97 -15.50 2.67
C PRO A 438 8.31 -14.45 3.57
N ILE A 439 8.59 -13.15 3.39
CA ILE A 439 7.93 -12.07 4.13
C ILE A 439 6.50 -11.85 3.59
N LEU A 440 6.27 -11.96 2.28
CA LEU A 440 4.92 -11.93 1.69
C LEU A 440 4.08 -13.14 2.12
N GLU A 441 4.68 -14.34 2.17
CA GLU A 441 4.08 -15.56 2.72
C GLU A 441 3.68 -15.37 4.19
N ALA A 442 4.59 -14.89 5.04
CA ALA A 442 4.28 -14.64 6.46
C ALA A 442 3.17 -13.60 6.68
N LEU A 443 3.08 -12.58 5.81
CA LEU A 443 1.97 -11.62 5.81
C LEU A 443 0.64 -12.23 5.34
N GLU A 444 0.68 -13.23 4.44
CA GLU A 444 -0.49 -13.97 3.98
C GLU A 444 -0.98 -14.98 5.03
N GLU A 445 -0.07 -15.68 5.70
CA GLU A 445 -0.36 -16.55 6.85
C GLU A 445 -1.01 -15.76 7.99
N ARG A 446 -0.50 -14.56 8.32
CA ARG A 446 -1.13 -13.67 9.30
C ARG A 446 -2.57 -13.34 8.90
N ARG A 447 -2.77 -12.78 7.69
CA ARG A 447 -4.10 -12.45 7.17
C ARG A 447 -5.05 -13.66 7.12
N ALA A 448 -4.55 -14.88 6.93
CA ALA A 448 -5.35 -16.10 7.00
C ALA A 448 -5.78 -16.43 8.43
N ASN A 449 -4.87 -16.34 9.41
CA ASN A 449 -5.15 -16.57 10.83
C ASN A 449 -6.17 -15.57 11.38
N ASP A 450 -6.03 -14.27 11.08
CA ASP A 450 -6.95 -13.22 11.55
C ASP A 450 -8.40 -13.45 11.06
N ARG A 451 -8.56 -13.94 9.83
CA ARG A 451 -9.85 -14.37 9.26
C ARG A 451 -10.38 -15.66 9.90
N GLY A 452 -9.52 -16.58 10.31
CA GLY A 452 -9.91 -17.81 11.03
C GLY A 452 -10.41 -17.56 12.46
N VAL A 453 -9.75 -16.67 13.20
CA VAL A 453 -10.14 -16.28 14.56
C VAL A 453 -11.49 -15.53 14.55
N THR A 454 -11.66 -14.58 13.64
CA THR A 454 -12.93 -13.83 13.53
C THR A 454 -14.11 -14.73 13.12
N GLY A 455 -13.91 -15.64 12.17
CA GLY A 455 -14.96 -16.58 11.74
C GLY A 455 -15.42 -17.55 12.85
N THR A 456 -14.49 -18.03 13.69
CA THR A 456 -14.81 -18.96 14.79
C THR A 456 -15.45 -18.28 15.99
N ALA A 457 -15.00 -17.07 16.37
CA ALA A 457 -15.60 -16.30 17.45
C ALA A 457 -17.06 -15.87 17.13
N GLY A 458 -17.32 -15.42 15.89
CA GLY A 458 -18.67 -15.02 15.47
C GLY A 458 -19.68 -16.18 15.47
N ALA A 459 -19.24 -17.38 15.08
CA ALA A 459 -20.08 -18.58 15.13
C ALA A 459 -20.49 -18.95 16.57
N ALA A 460 -19.55 -18.89 17.52
CA ALA A 460 -19.82 -19.17 18.94
C ALA A 460 -20.81 -18.18 19.57
N ALA A 461 -20.66 -16.87 19.30
CA ALA A 461 -21.57 -15.85 19.78
C ALA A 461 -23.01 -16.04 19.25
N THR A 462 -23.14 -16.39 17.97
CA THR A 462 -24.46 -16.61 17.32
C THR A 462 -25.17 -17.86 17.86
N ALA A 463 -24.41 -18.92 18.19
CA ALA A 463 -24.94 -20.10 18.85
C ALA A 463 -25.40 -19.82 20.30
N GLY A 464 -24.67 -18.97 21.05
CA GLY A 464 -25.07 -18.54 22.39
C GLY A 464 -26.39 -17.75 22.39
N ALA A 465 -26.56 -16.82 21.44
CA ALA A 465 -27.75 -15.98 21.34
C ALA A 465 -29.04 -16.77 21.05
N THR A 466 -28.95 -17.85 20.27
CA THR A 466 -30.10 -18.69 19.91
C THR A 466 -30.52 -19.67 21.00
N ALA A 467 -29.62 -20.04 21.92
CA ALA A 467 -29.93 -20.90 23.07
C ALA A 467 -30.78 -20.21 24.16
N GLY A 468 -30.76 -18.86 24.23
CA GLY A 468 -31.48 -18.09 25.26
C GLY A 468 -32.98 -17.85 24.98
N ALA A 469 -33.48 -18.24 23.79
CA ALA A 469 -34.82 -17.87 23.32
C ALA A 469 -35.87 -19.00 23.48
N ALA A 470 -35.73 -19.86 24.49
CA ALA A 470 -36.74 -20.87 24.83
C ALA A 470 -37.91 -20.23 25.60
N PRO A 471 -39.16 -20.30 25.12
CA PRO A 471 -40.32 -19.77 25.85
C PRO A 471 -40.63 -20.63 27.08
N SER A 472 -41.06 -19.96 28.16
CA SER A 472 -41.62 -20.56 29.39
C SER A 472 -43.13 -20.43 29.42
#